data_AF-A0A1Z9C672-F1
#
_entry.id   AF-A0A1Z9C672-F1
#
_cell.length_a   1.000
_cell.length_b   1.000
_cell.length_c   1.000
_cell.angle_alpha   90.00
_cell.angle_beta   90.00
_cell.angle_gamma   90.00
#
_symmetry.space_group_name_H-M   'P 1'
#
loop_
_entity.id
_entity.type
_entity.pdbx_description
1 polymer ?
#
loop_
_entity_poly.entity_id
_entity_poly.type
_entity_poly.pdbx_seq_one_letter_code
_entity_poly.pdbx_strand_id
1 'polypeptide(L)' 'MKTNFPNLLKPLDLGFTTLKNRALMGSMHTNLEETKDWNRVAEFYATRARGDVALMV' A
#
# COMPACT_ATOMS: atom_id res chain seq x y z
N MET A 1 3.59 -25.76 4.66
CA MET A 1 4.06 -25.38 3.31
C MET A 1 5.04 -24.22 3.46
N LYS A 2 6.32 -24.37 3.08
CA LYS A 2 7.27 -23.24 3.06
C LYS A 2 7.00 -22.42 1.79
N THR A 3 6.73 -21.13 1.92
CA THR A 3 6.65 -20.23 0.77
C THR A 3 8.06 -19.81 0.35
N ASN A 4 8.26 -19.50 -0.94
CA ASN A 4 9.54 -18.96 -1.43
C ASN A 4 9.86 -17.57 -0.83
N PHE A 5 8.87 -16.90 -0.23
CA PHE A 5 8.99 -15.57 0.35
C PHE A 5 8.54 -15.57 1.81
N PRO A 6 9.35 -16.14 2.72
CA PRO A 6 8.94 -16.35 4.11
C PRO A 6 8.70 -15.06 4.89
N ASN A 7 9.16 -13.91 4.38
CA ASN A 7 9.04 -12.62 5.06
C ASN A 7 8.00 -11.68 4.44
N LEU A 8 7.50 -11.96 3.24
CA LEU A 8 6.67 -11.02 2.47
C LEU A 8 5.40 -10.58 3.23
N LEU A 9 4.73 -11.55 3.87
CA LEU A 9 3.49 -11.31 4.62
C LEU A 9 3.72 -11.21 6.14
N LYS A 10 4.97 -11.23 6.60
CA LYS A 10 5.26 -11.03 8.02
C LYS A 10 5.12 -9.54 8.37
N PRO A 11 4.59 -9.22 9.57
CA PRO A 11 4.62 -7.85 10.07
C PRO A 11 6.03 -7.23 10.05
N LEU A 12 6.06 -5.91 9.95
CA LEU A 12 7.29 -5.11 10.00
C LEU A 12 7.10 -3.96 10.97
N ASP A 13 7.84 -4.00 12.08
CA ASP A 13 7.94 -2.90 13.02
C ASP A 13 8.92 -1.84 12.47
N LEU A 14 8.47 -0.59 12.39
CA LEU A 14 9.25 0.56 11.94
C LEU A 14 9.69 1.46 13.12
N GLY A 15 9.42 1.06 14.36
CA GLY A 15 9.74 1.82 15.58
C GLY A 15 8.68 2.85 15.98
N PHE A 16 7.86 3.32 15.03
CA PHE A 16 6.74 4.25 15.29
C PHE A 16 5.37 3.68 14.92
N THR A 17 5.36 2.59 14.15
CA THR A 17 4.15 1.85 13.74
C THR A 17 4.55 0.44 13.34
N THR A 18 3.59 -0.47 13.28
CA THR A 18 3.77 -1.83 12.76
C THR A 18 2.95 -2.00 11.50
N LEU A 19 3.62 -2.30 10.39
CA LEU A 19 2.98 -2.68 9.14
C LEU A 19 2.49 -4.12 9.22
N LYS A 20 1.25 -4.38 8.77
CA LYS A 20 0.64 -5.71 8.76
C LYS A 20 1.36 -6.72 7.85
N ASN A 21 2.04 -6.24 6.82
CA ASN A 21 2.85 -7.01 5.88
C ASN A 21 3.91 -6.10 5.22
N ARG A 22 4.70 -6.64 4.28
CA ARG A 22 5.78 -5.92 3.59
C ARG A 22 5.41 -5.51 2.15
N ALA A 23 4.12 -5.48 1.82
CA ALA A 23 3.65 -4.97 0.54
C ALA A 23 3.58 -3.44 0.61
N LEU A 24 4.39 -2.79 -0.24
CA LEU A 24 4.52 -1.34 -0.32
C LEU A 24 4.12 -0.87 -1.71
N MET A 25 3.34 0.21 -1.76
CA MET A 25 3.16 0.99 -2.97
C MET A 25 4.16 2.15 -2.93
N GLY A 26 5.12 2.12 -3.84
CA GLY A 26 6.08 3.21 -4.00
C GLY A 26 5.40 4.47 -4.56
N SER A 27 6.12 5.58 -4.50
CA SER A 27 5.65 6.86 -5.06
C SER A 27 5.36 6.72 -6.56
N MET A 28 4.26 7.30 -7.02
CA MET A 28 3.81 7.23 -8.40
C MET A 28 3.20 8.56 -8.87
N HIS A 29 3.47 8.92 -10.12
CA HIS A 29 2.74 9.99 -10.82
C HIS A 29 1.48 9.41 -11.47
N THR A 30 0.35 9.47 -10.75
CA THR A 30 -0.93 8.90 -11.24
C THR A 30 -1.61 9.79 -12.27
N ASN A 31 -1.27 11.10 -12.29
CA ASN A 31 -1.95 12.16 -13.03
C ASN A 31 -3.45 12.29 -12.71
N LEU A 32 -3.95 11.64 -11.65
CA LEU A 32 -5.36 11.71 -11.26
C LEU A 32 -5.68 13.05 -10.59
N GLU A 33 -4.73 13.60 -9.85
CA GLU A 33 -4.84 14.86 -9.13
C GLU A 33 -5.08 16.04 -10.10
N GLU A 34 -4.49 15.98 -11.30
CA GLU A 34 -4.68 16.97 -12.37
C GLU A 34 -6.13 17.04 -12.87
N THR A 35 -6.87 15.94 -12.75
CA THR A 35 -8.29 15.89 -13.16
C THR A 35 -9.21 16.55 -12.14
N LYS A 36 -8.73 16.81 -10.91
CA LYS A 36 -9.48 17.34 -9.77
C LYS A 36 -10.71 16.51 -9.37
N ASP A 37 -10.83 15.28 -9.87
CA ASP A 37 -11.82 14.30 -9.40
C ASP A 37 -11.31 13.60 -8.13
N TRP A 38 -11.57 14.22 -7.00
CA TRP A 38 -11.11 13.71 -5.70
C TRP A 38 -11.74 12.37 -5.30
N ASN A 39 -12.95 12.06 -5.80
CA ASN A 39 -13.57 10.77 -5.54
C ASN A 39 -12.81 9.65 -6.25
N ARG A 40 -12.38 9.90 -7.49
CA ARG A 40 -11.54 8.96 -8.24
C ARG A 40 -10.16 8.78 -7.58
N VAL A 41 -9.55 9.86 -7.09
CA VAL A 41 -8.29 9.78 -6.33
C VAL A 41 -8.49 8.95 -5.05
N ALA A 42 -9.53 9.24 -4.27
CA ALA A 42 -9.83 8.50 -3.04
C ALA A 42 -10.06 7.00 -3.31
N GLU A 43 -10.86 6.67 -4.32
CA GLU A 43 -11.16 5.27 -4.66
C GLU A 43 -9.95 4.52 -5.20
N PHE A 44 -9.04 5.21 -5.91
CA PHE A 44 -7.76 4.66 -6.31
C PHE A 44 -6.99 4.16 -5.07
N TYR A 45 -6.74 5.00 -4.07
CA TYR A 45 -6.02 4.60 -2.85
C TYR A 45 -6.81 3.59 -2.00
N ALA A 46 -8.13 3.76 -1.86
CA ALA A 46 -8.98 2.86 -1.10
C ALA A 46 -8.94 1.43 -1.65
N THR A 47 -8.92 1.26 -2.97
CA THR A 47 -8.78 -0.06 -3.61
C THR A 47 -7.50 -0.76 -3.21
N ARG A 48 -6.37 -0.05 -3.13
CA ARG A 48 -5.07 -0.63 -2.72
C ARG A 48 -5.02 -0.95 -1.23
N ALA A 49 -5.65 -0.13 -0.40
CA ALA A 49 -5.76 -0.39 1.03
C ALA A 49 -6.59 -1.66 1.30
N ARG A 50 -7.71 -1.83 0.57
CA ARG A 50 -8.52 -3.06 0.59
C ARG A 50 -7.77 -4.27 0.04
N GLY A 51 -6.83 -4.05 -0.89
CA GLY A 51 -5.91 -5.06 -1.43
C GLY A 51 -4.69 -5.36 -0.53
N ASP A 52 -4.76 -4.99 0.75
CA ASP A 52 -3.74 -5.26 1.77
C ASP A 52 -2.36 -4.63 1.59
N VAL A 53 -2.22 -3.56 0.80
CA VAL A 53 -0.99 -2.74 0.83
C VAL A 53 -0.82 -2.14 2.24
N ALA A 54 0.35 -2.33 2.84
CA ALA A 54 0.59 -1.89 4.21
C ALA A 54 1.13 -0.47 4.32
N LEU A 55 1.84 0.01 3.29
CA LEU A 55 2.40 1.37 3.23
C LEU A 55 2.30 1.92 1.80
N MET A 56 1.86 3.17 1.67
CA MET A 56 1.82 3.93 0.42
C MET A 56 2.60 5.24 0.63
N VAL A 57 3.44 5.61 -0.34
CA VAL A 57 4.30 6.82 -0.28
C VAL A 57 3.80 7.89 -1.24
#